data_AF-A0A645D4E9-F1
#
_entry.id   AF-A0A645D4E9-F1
#
_cell.length_a   1.000
_cell.length_b   1.000
_cell.length_c   1.000
_cell.angle_alpha   90.00
_cell.angle_beta   90.00
_cell.angle_gamma   90.00
#
_symmetry.space_group_name_H-M   'P 1'
#
loop_
_entity.id
_entity.type
_entity.pdbx_description
1 polymer ?
#
loop_
_entity_poly.entity_id
_entity_poly.type
_entity_poly.pdbx_seq_one_letter_code
_entity_poly.pdbx_strand_id
1 'polypeptide(L)'
;MGNRAARLIDQLFFSRLLKNPTQGDNRTLFHTGHKNLLTGATSALSADSLKKAIQLFLDQVDADGQPISIEPKFLLVPTALKHLAIELTQGATLIMAGGSDATVRPALNVLADENPNVVSSPYLGNSAYEGASQTGWYLFGDPRTVDTWEIGYLKGKRTPTVERGETDFNTLGLWFRVYFDLGVREQDHRGMVKAVGAAN
;
A
#
# COMPACT_ATOMS: atom_id res chain seq x y z
N MET A 1 -6.41 5.29 -25.41
CA MET A 1 -5.59 4.06 -25.36
C MET A 1 -4.45 4.17 -24.33
N GLY A 2 -3.58 5.18 -24.39
CA GLY A 2 -2.44 5.33 -23.46
C GLY A 2 -2.78 5.31 -21.96
N ASN A 3 -3.78 6.10 -21.52
CA ASN A 3 -4.18 6.14 -20.10
C ASN A 3 -4.67 4.79 -19.56
N ARG A 4 -5.24 3.91 -20.41
CA ARG A 4 -5.69 2.58 -19.98
C ARG A 4 -4.50 1.63 -19.76
N ALA A 5 -3.43 1.75 -20.54
CA ALA A 5 -2.23 0.95 -20.36
C ALA A 5 -1.44 1.36 -19.12
N ALA A 6 -1.33 2.67 -18.83
CA ALA A 6 -0.77 3.14 -17.56
C ALA A 6 -1.58 2.63 -16.36
N ARG A 7 -2.92 2.63 -16.49
CA ARG A 7 -3.83 2.09 -15.48
C ARG A 7 -3.63 0.60 -15.19
N LEU A 8 -3.16 -0.19 -16.16
CA LEU A 8 -2.97 -1.63 -16.01
C LEU A 8 -1.99 -1.96 -14.87
N ILE A 9 -0.93 -1.18 -14.71
CA ILE A 9 0.06 -1.39 -13.64
C ILE A 9 -0.60 -1.22 -12.28
N ASP A 10 -1.33 -0.11 -12.07
CA ASP A 10 -2.08 0.13 -10.84
C ASP A 10 -3.10 -0.98 -10.58
N GLN A 11 -3.84 -1.38 -11.61
CA GLN A 11 -4.85 -2.45 -11.51
C GLN A 11 -4.22 -3.77 -11.04
N LEU A 12 -3.07 -4.15 -11.62
CA LEU A 12 -2.36 -5.37 -11.25
C LEU A 12 -1.77 -5.28 -9.84
N PHE A 13 -1.17 -4.14 -9.47
CA PHE A 13 -0.65 -3.93 -8.12
C PHE A 13 -1.76 -3.99 -7.06
N PHE A 14 -2.82 -3.18 -7.21
CA PHE A 14 -3.88 -3.11 -6.20
C PHE A 14 -4.70 -4.39 -6.12
N SER A 15 -5.00 -5.06 -7.25
CA SER A 15 -5.68 -6.35 -7.22
C SER A 15 -4.89 -7.40 -6.44
N ARG A 16 -3.57 -7.41 -6.59
CA ARG A 16 -2.70 -8.35 -5.89
C ARG A 16 -2.50 -7.99 -4.42
N LEU A 17 -2.27 -6.71 -4.11
CA LEU A 17 -2.13 -6.20 -2.74
C LEU A 17 -3.38 -6.54 -1.90
N LEU A 18 -4.58 -6.26 -2.45
CA LEU A 18 -5.84 -6.46 -1.73
C LEU A 18 -6.21 -7.93 -1.58
N LYS A 19 -5.85 -8.77 -2.55
CA LYS A 19 -6.06 -10.23 -2.48
C LYS A 19 -5.25 -10.92 -1.37
N ASN A 20 -4.19 -10.27 -0.87
CA ASN A 20 -3.33 -10.78 0.21
C ASN A 20 -2.81 -12.22 -0.09
N PRO A 21 -2.07 -12.43 -1.19
CA PRO A 21 -1.72 -13.76 -1.68
C PRO A 21 -0.83 -14.53 -0.70
N THR A 22 -0.97 -15.85 -0.71
CA THR A 22 -0.08 -16.78 0.01
C THR A 22 1.33 -16.75 -0.58
N GLN A 23 2.32 -16.60 0.30
CA GLN A 23 3.74 -16.57 0.01
C GLN A 23 4.34 -17.99 -0.01
N GLY A 24 5.62 -18.10 -0.37
CA GLY A 24 6.33 -19.39 -0.44
C GLY A 24 6.40 -20.17 0.87
N ASP A 25 6.16 -19.50 2.01
CA ASP A 25 6.14 -20.10 3.35
C ASP A 25 4.74 -20.56 3.79
N ASN A 26 3.77 -20.59 2.86
CA ASN A 26 2.35 -20.95 3.08
C ASN A 26 1.56 -19.97 3.98
N ARG A 27 2.09 -18.78 4.26
CA ARG A 27 1.33 -17.71 4.95
C ARG A 27 0.90 -16.63 3.97
N THR A 28 -0.22 -15.96 4.23
CA THR A 28 -0.62 -14.79 3.44
C THR A 28 0.39 -13.66 3.60
N LEU A 29 0.54 -12.80 2.58
CA LEU A 29 1.48 -11.68 2.59
C LEU A 29 1.41 -10.87 3.91
N PHE A 30 0.22 -10.46 4.29
CA PHE A 30 -0.10 -9.91 5.59
C PHE A 30 -0.65 -11.00 6.49
N HIS A 31 0.09 -11.32 7.56
CA HIS A 31 -0.25 -12.40 8.47
C HIS A 31 0.33 -12.11 9.86
N THR A 32 -0.34 -12.58 10.92
CA THR A 32 0.14 -12.41 12.31
C THR A 32 1.50 -13.08 12.53
N GLY A 33 1.75 -14.22 11.89
CA GLY A 33 3.04 -14.91 11.89
C GLY A 33 4.17 -14.15 11.17
N HIS A 34 3.86 -13.26 10.22
CA HIS A 34 4.81 -12.32 9.61
C HIS A 34 4.98 -11.04 10.45
N LYS A 35 4.23 -10.92 11.55
CA LYS A 35 4.21 -9.74 12.44
C LYS A 35 3.94 -8.42 11.69
N ASN A 36 3.25 -8.49 10.55
CA ASN A 36 3.01 -7.34 9.69
C ASN A 36 1.52 -7.02 9.51
N LEU A 37 0.69 -7.47 10.46
CA LEU A 37 -0.76 -7.32 10.41
C LEU A 37 -1.31 -6.83 11.75
N LEU A 38 -2.00 -5.69 11.71
CA LEU A 38 -2.83 -5.15 12.78
C LEU A 38 -4.31 -5.40 12.49
N THR A 39 -5.01 -5.99 13.45
CA THR A 39 -6.43 -6.32 13.35
C THR A 39 -7.22 -5.78 14.54
N GLY A 40 -8.55 -5.79 14.45
CA GLY A 40 -9.44 -5.41 15.55
C GLY A 40 -9.65 -3.90 15.63
N ALA A 41 -10.46 -3.47 16.62
CA ALA A 41 -10.85 -2.07 16.79
C ALA A 41 -9.63 -1.12 16.95
N THR A 42 -8.53 -1.62 17.52
CA THR A 42 -7.28 -0.87 17.70
C THR A 42 -6.47 -0.67 16.41
N SER A 43 -6.93 -1.22 15.27
CA SER A 43 -6.32 -1.03 13.95
C SER A 43 -6.92 0.13 13.15
N ALA A 44 -8.02 0.75 13.63
CA ALA A 44 -8.58 1.96 13.03
C ALA A 44 -7.54 3.09 13.03
N LEU A 45 -7.42 3.83 11.91
CA LEU A 45 -6.39 4.86 11.75
C LEU A 45 -6.51 5.94 12.83
N SER A 46 -5.50 6.04 13.67
CA SER A 46 -5.38 6.99 14.78
C SER A 46 -3.89 7.17 15.12
N ALA A 47 -3.55 8.14 15.96
CA ALA A 47 -2.17 8.33 16.40
C ALA A 47 -1.61 7.08 17.10
N ASP A 48 -2.42 6.38 17.91
CA ASP A 48 -1.99 5.20 18.65
C ASP A 48 -1.83 3.97 17.76
N SER A 49 -2.74 3.77 16.80
CA SER A 49 -2.62 2.63 15.87
C SER A 49 -1.48 2.84 14.88
N LEU A 50 -1.21 4.09 14.48
CA LEU A 50 -0.07 4.43 13.63
C LEU A 50 1.24 4.13 14.35
N LYS A 51 1.41 4.58 15.60
CA LYS A 51 2.59 4.25 16.43
C LYS A 51 2.81 2.75 16.58
N LYS A 52 1.75 1.99 16.83
CA LYS A 52 1.82 0.52 16.90
C LYS A 52 2.23 -0.11 15.57
N ALA A 53 1.75 0.41 14.45
CA ALA A 53 2.12 -0.09 13.13
C ALA A 53 3.57 0.22 12.78
N ILE A 54 4.04 1.42 13.09
CA ILE A 54 5.45 1.82 12.96
C ILE A 54 6.31 0.89 13.82
N GLN A 55 5.95 0.68 15.09
CA GLN A 55 6.68 -0.24 15.95
C GLN A 55 6.74 -1.65 15.34
N LEU A 56 5.62 -2.21 14.87
CA LEU A 56 5.60 -3.52 14.21
C LEU A 56 6.46 -3.57 12.94
N PHE A 57 6.63 -2.44 12.25
CA PHE A 57 7.50 -2.31 11.09
C PHE A 57 8.98 -2.33 11.51
N LEU A 58 9.33 -1.57 12.55
CA LEU A 58 10.70 -1.48 13.07
C LEU A 58 11.16 -2.77 13.76
N ASP A 59 10.22 -3.49 14.41
CA ASP A 59 10.46 -4.75 15.12
C ASP A 59 10.55 -5.97 14.18
N GLN A 60 10.52 -5.75 12.86
CA GLN A 60 10.77 -6.81 11.89
C GLN A 60 12.20 -7.34 12.02
N VAL A 61 12.35 -8.65 11.83
CA VAL A 61 13.63 -9.34 11.98
C VAL A 61 13.95 -10.19 10.75
N ASP A 62 15.24 -10.46 10.56
CA ASP A 62 15.69 -11.41 9.56
C ASP A 62 15.55 -12.87 10.01
N ALA A 63 16.03 -13.79 9.17
CA ALA A 63 15.99 -15.23 9.46
C ALA A 63 16.86 -15.61 10.67
N ASP A 64 17.87 -14.81 10.98
CA ASP A 64 18.79 -14.98 12.11
C ASP A 64 18.28 -14.25 13.38
N GLY A 65 17.09 -13.63 13.31
CA GLY A 65 16.47 -12.89 14.40
C GLY A 65 17.05 -11.50 14.65
N GLN A 66 17.87 -10.98 13.74
CA GLN A 66 18.44 -9.65 13.84
C GLN A 66 17.47 -8.59 13.30
N PRO A 67 17.41 -7.38 13.90
CA PRO A 67 16.63 -6.28 13.35
C PRO A 67 17.11 -5.90 11.95
N ILE A 68 16.16 -5.69 11.03
CA ILE A 68 16.46 -5.33 9.63
C ILE A 68 16.63 -3.82 9.40
N SER A 69 16.44 -2.99 10.44
CA SER A 69 16.67 -1.54 10.43
C SER A 69 16.07 -0.82 9.23
N ILE A 70 14.84 -1.15 8.87
CA ILE A 70 14.06 -0.43 7.85
C ILE A 70 12.95 0.38 8.48
N GLU A 71 12.76 1.59 7.98
CA GLU A 71 11.75 2.54 8.44
C GLU A 71 10.61 2.66 7.42
N PRO A 72 9.36 2.90 7.87
CA PRO A 72 8.24 3.14 6.97
C PRO A 72 8.40 4.51 6.29
N LYS A 73 8.33 4.54 4.95
CA LYS A 73 8.45 5.77 4.16
C LYS A 73 7.12 6.25 3.57
N PHE A 74 6.20 5.33 3.29
CA PHE A 74 4.93 5.65 2.66
C PHE A 74 3.76 5.14 3.51
N LEU A 75 2.78 6.02 3.73
CA LEU A 75 1.49 5.68 4.31
C LEU A 75 0.44 5.64 3.20
N LEU A 76 0.03 4.44 2.81
CA LEU A 76 -0.96 4.22 1.77
C LEU A 76 -2.36 4.06 2.38
N VAL A 77 -3.26 4.95 2.00
CA VAL A 77 -4.63 5.04 2.57
C VAL A 77 -5.71 5.12 1.47
N PRO A 78 -6.93 4.63 1.74
CA PRO A 78 -8.08 4.88 0.88
C PRO A 78 -8.43 6.37 0.89
N THR A 79 -9.15 6.83 -0.13
CA THR A 79 -9.54 8.24 -0.26
C THR A 79 -10.36 8.75 0.93
N ALA A 80 -11.12 7.87 1.59
CA ALA A 80 -11.89 8.19 2.79
C ALA A 80 -11.01 8.63 3.99
N LEU A 81 -9.78 8.11 4.07
CA LEU A 81 -8.86 8.38 5.18
C LEU A 81 -7.78 9.43 4.84
N LYS A 82 -7.76 9.95 3.62
CA LYS A 82 -6.71 10.86 3.13
C LYS A 82 -6.48 12.07 4.06
N HIS A 83 -7.55 12.78 4.40
CA HIS A 83 -7.45 14.00 5.20
C HIS A 83 -7.03 13.71 6.64
N LEU A 84 -7.55 12.63 7.23
CA LEU A 84 -7.14 12.15 8.56
C LEU A 84 -5.66 11.77 8.59
N ALA A 85 -5.17 11.05 7.56
CA ALA A 85 -3.77 10.69 7.46
C ALA A 85 -2.86 11.93 7.40
N ILE A 86 -3.21 12.91 6.57
CA ILE A 86 -2.48 14.19 6.47
C ILE A 86 -2.46 14.93 7.81
N GLU A 87 -3.60 15.02 8.49
CA GLU A 87 -3.70 15.66 9.80
C GLU A 87 -2.77 15.00 10.83
N LEU A 88 -2.76 13.66 10.87
CA LEU A 88 -1.93 12.89 11.79
C LEU A 88 -0.43 13.04 11.50
N THR A 89 -0.02 13.09 10.23
CA THR A 89 1.41 13.06 9.84
C THR A 89 2.01 14.44 9.56
N GLN A 90 1.21 15.45 9.23
CA GLN A 90 1.68 16.78 8.84
C GLN A 90 1.16 17.90 9.76
N GLY A 91 0.24 17.59 10.67
CA GLY A 91 -0.24 18.56 11.65
C GLY A 91 0.90 19.03 12.55
N ALA A 92 1.06 20.35 12.69
CA ALA A 92 2.09 20.95 13.55
C ALA A 92 1.88 20.64 15.04
N THR A 93 0.63 20.33 15.44
CA THR A 93 0.24 19.98 16.80
C THR A 93 -0.79 18.87 16.78
N LEU A 94 -0.60 17.82 17.56
CA LEU A 94 -1.64 16.80 17.80
C LEU A 94 -2.45 17.20 19.02
N ILE A 95 -3.65 17.72 18.83
CA ILE A 95 -4.58 17.97 19.95
C ILE A 95 -5.37 16.68 20.20
N MET A 96 -4.88 15.84 21.11
CA MET A 96 -5.65 14.70 21.60
C MET A 96 -6.74 15.21 22.55
N ALA A 97 -7.92 15.53 22.01
CA ALA A 97 -9.09 15.84 22.82
C ALA A 97 -9.72 14.52 23.30
N GLY A 98 -9.44 14.13 24.55
CA GLY A 98 -10.17 13.06 25.24
C GLY A 98 -9.31 11.97 25.85
N GLY A 99 -8.85 12.20 27.07
CA GLY A 99 -8.33 11.18 27.98
C GLY A 99 -8.39 11.74 29.39
N SER A 100 -8.87 10.97 30.36
CA SER A 100 -8.98 11.34 31.77
C SER A 100 -7.64 11.72 32.44
N ASP A 101 -6.52 11.55 31.74
CA ASP A 101 -5.21 12.08 32.09
C ASP A 101 -4.83 13.20 31.11
N ALA A 102 -5.21 14.43 31.45
CA ALA A 102 -4.64 15.64 30.88
C ALA A 102 -3.19 15.81 31.38
N THR A 103 -2.31 14.85 31.08
CA THR A 103 -0.87 15.06 31.17
C THR A 103 -0.55 16.04 30.05
N VAL A 104 -0.09 17.25 30.41
CA VAL A 104 0.42 18.25 29.48
C VAL A 104 1.58 17.61 28.71
N ARG A 105 1.27 16.96 27.59
CA ARG A 105 2.28 16.51 26.63
C ARG A 105 2.68 17.74 25.83
N PRO A 106 3.98 17.93 25.54
CA PRO A 106 4.39 18.96 24.59
C PRO A 106 3.52 18.83 23.34
N ALA A 107 3.07 19.95 22.76
CA ALA A 107 2.28 19.98 21.53
C ALA A 107 3.10 19.56 20.29
N LEU A 108 4.11 18.71 20.48
CA LEU A 108 4.98 18.18 19.44
C LEU A 108 4.31 16.96 18.81
N ASN A 109 4.09 17.04 17.51
CA ASN A 109 3.66 15.89 16.74
C ASN A 109 4.85 14.99 16.43
N VAL A 110 5.08 13.97 17.26
CA VAL A 110 6.15 12.97 17.04
C VAL A 110 6.00 12.21 15.72
N LEU A 111 4.79 12.10 15.17
CA LEU A 111 4.54 11.45 13.87
C LEU A 111 4.92 12.36 12.70
N ALA A 112 4.98 13.68 12.91
CA ALA A 112 5.46 14.61 11.89
C ALA A 112 6.97 14.52 11.71
N ASP A 113 7.71 14.20 12.76
CA ASP A 113 9.16 13.99 12.68
C ASP A 113 9.52 12.72 11.89
N GLU A 114 8.67 11.67 11.95
CA GLU A 114 8.83 10.47 11.13
C GLU A 114 8.52 10.71 9.64
N ASN A 115 7.70 11.73 9.33
CA ASN A 115 7.37 12.22 7.98
C ASN A 115 7.10 11.13 6.91
N PRO A 116 6.17 10.18 7.15
CA PRO A 116 5.77 9.24 6.12
C PRO A 116 5.00 9.99 5.01
N ASN A 117 5.35 9.72 3.76
CA ASN A 117 4.67 10.30 2.62
C ASN A 117 3.26 9.68 2.48
N VAL A 118 2.23 10.50 2.69
CA VAL A 118 0.83 10.05 2.58
C VAL A 118 0.44 9.92 1.11
N VAL A 119 0.17 8.69 0.70
CA VAL A 119 -0.33 8.34 -0.63
C VAL A 119 -1.77 7.89 -0.51
N SER A 120 -2.69 8.58 -1.18
CA SER A 120 -4.10 8.19 -1.22
C SER A 120 -4.45 7.55 -2.55
N SER A 121 -5.11 6.39 -2.54
CA SER A 121 -5.52 5.70 -3.76
C SER A 121 -7.02 5.36 -3.77
N PRO A 122 -7.76 5.66 -4.85
CA PRO A 122 -9.16 5.28 -4.98
C PRO A 122 -9.36 3.76 -5.17
N TYR A 123 -8.30 3.02 -5.55
CA TYR A 123 -8.38 1.57 -5.76
C TYR A 123 -8.63 0.80 -4.46
N LEU A 124 -8.11 1.29 -3.33
CA LEU A 124 -8.25 0.62 -2.03
C LEU A 124 -9.71 0.56 -1.56
N GLY A 125 -10.50 1.59 -1.88
CA GLY A 125 -11.90 1.70 -1.49
C GLY A 125 -12.90 1.22 -2.53
N ASN A 126 -12.43 0.76 -3.69
CA ASN A 126 -13.29 0.46 -4.83
C ASN A 126 -13.80 -0.99 -4.74
N SER A 127 -15.11 -1.18 -4.58
CA SER A 127 -15.75 -2.48 -4.45
C SER A 127 -15.60 -3.41 -5.67
N ALA A 128 -15.12 -2.91 -6.81
CA ALA A 128 -14.75 -3.75 -7.95
C ALA A 128 -13.48 -4.60 -7.68
N TYR A 129 -12.72 -4.30 -6.62
CA TYR A 129 -11.54 -5.06 -6.22
C TYR A 129 -11.89 -5.93 -5.01
N GLU A 130 -11.62 -7.23 -5.14
CA GLU A 130 -11.74 -8.16 -4.02
C GLU A 130 -10.79 -7.74 -2.88
N GLY A 131 -11.30 -7.69 -1.65
CA GLY A 131 -10.53 -7.25 -0.47
C GLY A 131 -10.45 -5.73 -0.28
N ALA A 132 -11.17 -4.93 -1.09
CA ALA A 132 -11.27 -3.48 -0.91
C ALA A 132 -11.82 -3.10 0.47
N SER A 133 -11.26 -2.04 1.05
CA SER A 133 -11.68 -1.51 2.34
C SER A 133 -11.55 0.02 2.36
N GLN A 134 -12.57 0.66 2.93
CA GLN A 134 -12.58 2.11 3.15
C GLN A 134 -11.83 2.52 4.43
N THR A 135 -11.49 1.55 5.28
CA THR A 135 -10.84 1.80 6.58
C THR A 135 -9.45 1.16 6.68
N GLY A 136 -9.14 0.17 5.84
CA GLY A 136 -7.84 -0.50 5.85
C GLY A 136 -6.73 0.36 5.24
N TRP A 137 -5.55 0.32 5.84
CA TRP A 137 -4.41 1.15 5.46
C TRP A 137 -3.09 0.37 5.58
N TYR A 138 -2.04 0.90 4.94
CA TYR A 138 -0.77 0.19 4.78
C TYR A 138 0.42 1.11 4.99
N LEU A 139 1.51 0.57 5.54
CA LEU A 139 2.82 1.19 5.57
C LEU A 139 3.76 0.43 4.62
N PHE A 140 4.60 1.17 3.90
CA PHE A 140 5.64 0.62 3.04
C PHE A 140 6.98 1.29 3.35
N GLY A 141 8.05 0.50 3.32
CA GLY A 141 9.43 0.99 3.38
C GLY A 141 9.87 1.68 2.08
N ASP A 142 11.08 2.23 2.06
CA ASP A 142 11.68 2.74 0.83
C ASP A 142 12.08 1.55 -0.07
N PRO A 143 11.61 1.49 -1.35
CA PRO A 143 12.03 0.48 -2.32
C PRO A 143 13.55 0.38 -2.52
N ARG A 144 14.32 1.41 -2.17
CA ARG A 144 15.79 1.38 -2.21
C ARG A 144 16.42 0.59 -1.07
N THR A 145 15.69 0.40 0.02
CA THR A 145 16.16 -0.30 1.23
C THR A 145 15.62 -1.73 1.30
N VAL A 146 14.34 -1.93 0.94
CA VAL A 146 13.68 -3.22 0.91
C VAL A 146 12.79 -3.30 -0.32
N ASP A 147 13.04 -4.29 -1.17
CA ASP A 147 12.17 -4.54 -2.32
C ASP A 147 10.93 -5.32 -1.88
N THR A 148 9.80 -4.62 -1.84
CA THR A 148 8.51 -5.18 -1.42
C THR A 148 7.69 -5.66 -2.60
N TRP A 149 7.88 -5.05 -3.77
CA TRP A 149 7.08 -5.25 -4.97
C TRP A 149 7.91 -5.05 -6.22
N GLU A 150 7.97 -6.09 -7.03
CA GLU A 150 8.66 -6.06 -8.31
C GLU A 150 7.66 -5.99 -9.46
N ILE A 151 8.05 -5.22 -10.49
CA ILE A 151 7.35 -5.16 -11.77
C ILE A 151 8.26 -5.74 -12.85
N GLY A 152 7.85 -6.88 -13.39
CA GLY A 152 8.52 -7.53 -14.52
C GLY A 152 7.92 -7.08 -15.84
N TYR A 153 8.77 -6.69 -16.79
CA TYR A 153 8.36 -6.33 -18.15
C TYR A 153 8.84 -7.39 -19.14
N LEU A 154 7.95 -7.93 -19.97
CA LEU A 154 8.33 -8.92 -20.96
C LEU A 154 9.33 -8.31 -21.95
N LYS A 155 10.51 -8.94 -22.08
CA LYS A 155 11.63 -8.46 -22.92
C LYS A 155 12.06 -7.01 -22.61
N GLY A 156 11.86 -6.55 -21.38
CA GLY A 156 12.23 -5.19 -20.95
C GLY A 156 11.37 -4.07 -21.55
N LYS A 157 10.25 -4.40 -22.21
CA LYS A 157 9.38 -3.41 -22.84
C LYS A 157 8.50 -2.70 -21.81
N ARG A 158 8.86 -1.47 -21.46
CA ARG A 158 8.15 -0.66 -20.44
C ARG A 158 6.99 0.18 -20.98
N THR A 159 6.77 0.15 -22.30
CA THR A 159 5.70 0.88 -22.98
C THR A 159 4.75 -0.07 -23.69
N PRO A 160 3.44 0.19 -23.68
CA PRO A 160 2.48 -0.62 -24.40
C PRO A 160 2.75 -0.58 -25.91
N THR A 161 2.54 -1.71 -26.59
CA THR A 161 2.60 -1.78 -28.04
C THR A 161 1.26 -1.38 -28.62
N VAL A 162 1.26 -0.55 -29.66
CA VAL A 162 0.06 -0.25 -30.45
C VAL A 162 0.31 -0.68 -31.88
N GLU A 163 -0.51 -1.60 -32.37
CA GLU A 163 -0.48 -2.08 -33.74
C GLU A 163 -1.73 -1.63 -34.48
N ARG A 164 -1.58 -1.36 -35.79
CA ARG A 164 -2.67 -0.98 -36.69
C ARG A 164 -2.89 -2.12 -37.67
N GLY A 165 -4.13 -2.58 -37.79
CA GLY A 165 -4.54 -3.56 -38.78
C GLY A 165 -5.44 -2.91 -39.83
N GLU A 166 -5.27 -3.32 -41.08
CA GLU A 166 -6.21 -3.00 -42.15
C GLU A 166 -7.47 -3.86 -42.00
N THR A 167 -8.61 -3.29 -42.35
CA THR A 167 -9.87 -4.04 -42.42
C THR A 167 -9.94 -4.85 -43.72
N ASP A 168 -10.76 -5.90 -43.72
CA ASP A 168 -11.11 -6.59 -44.96
C ASP A 168 -11.76 -5.61 -45.96
N PHE A 169 -11.64 -5.85 -47.26
CA PHE A 169 -12.05 -4.93 -48.33
C PHE A 169 -13.52 -4.49 -48.22
N ASN A 170 -14.38 -5.38 -47.70
CA ASN A 170 -15.81 -5.12 -47.53
C ASN A 170 -16.14 -4.26 -46.30
N THR A 171 -15.15 -3.86 -45.48
CA THR A 171 -15.33 -3.04 -44.28
C THR A 171 -14.48 -1.78 -44.37
N LEU A 172 -15.09 -0.60 -44.29
CA LEU A 172 -14.37 0.66 -44.16
C LEU A 172 -13.98 0.88 -42.69
N GLY A 173 -12.69 0.85 -42.37
CA GLY A 173 -12.22 1.14 -41.02
C GLY A 173 -10.73 0.87 -40.80
N LEU A 174 -10.30 1.00 -39.55
CA LEU A 174 -8.96 0.66 -39.08
C LEU A 174 -9.08 -0.09 -37.76
N TRP A 175 -8.36 -1.19 -37.62
CA TRP A 175 -8.26 -1.91 -36.35
C TRP A 175 -7.05 -1.44 -35.56
N PHE A 176 -7.22 -1.31 -34.25
CA PHE A 176 -6.12 -1.04 -33.32
C PHE A 176 -6.05 -2.17 -32.30
N ARG A 177 -4.87 -2.77 -32.16
CA ARG A 177 -4.56 -3.70 -31.08
C ARG A 177 -3.56 -3.06 -30.14
N VAL A 178 -3.84 -3.15 -28.84
CA VAL A 178 -2.93 -2.68 -27.79
C VAL A 178 -2.67 -3.84 -26.84
N TYR A 179 -1.39 -4.13 -26.59
CA TYR A 179 -1.00 -5.12 -25.61
C TYR A 179 0.16 -4.61 -24.76
N PHE A 180 0.20 -5.04 -23.52
CA PHE A 180 1.23 -4.67 -22.56
C PHE A 180 1.49 -5.85 -21.63
N ASP A 181 2.60 -6.53 -21.87
CA ASP A 181 2.96 -7.75 -21.18
C ASP A 181 3.83 -7.41 -19.97
N LEU A 182 3.22 -7.40 -18.79
CA LEU A 182 3.89 -7.15 -17.52
C LEU A 182 3.34 -8.05 -16.41
N GLY A 183 4.15 -8.26 -15.38
CA GLY A 183 3.78 -8.96 -14.16
C GLY A 183 4.10 -8.10 -12.95
N VAL A 184 3.29 -8.22 -11.90
CA VAL A 184 3.53 -7.59 -10.60
C VAL A 184 3.55 -8.68 -9.55
N ARG A 185 4.57 -8.69 -8.68
CA ARG A 185 4.71 -9.69 -7.62
C ARG A 185 5.28 -9.05 -6.36
N GLU A 186 4.72 -9.45 -5.23
CA GLU A 186 5.26 -9.19 -3.89
C GLU A 186 6.53 -9.99 -3.65
N GLN A 187 7.49 -9.38 -2.94
CA GLN A 187 8.78 -9.99 -2.62
C GLN A 187 8.95 -10.12 -1.11
N ASP A 188 9.37 -9.05 -0.42
CA ASP A 188 9.61 -9.10 1.02
C ASP A 188 8.45 -8.56 1.85
N HIS A 189 7.85 -9.42 2.67
CA HIS A 189 6.75 -9.05 3.57
C HIS A 189 7.18 -8.11 4.70
N ARG A 190 8.48 -8.07 5.03
CA ARG A 190 9.04 -7.30 6.15
C ARG A 190 9.07 -5.80 5.87
N GLY A 191 9.08 -5.40 4.61
CA GLY A 191 9.00 -3.99 4.20
C GLY A 191 7.59 -3.42 4.16
N MET A 192 6.59 -4.13 4.69
CA MET A 192 5.18 -3.73 4.62
C MET A 192 4.47 -4.04 5.94
N VAL A 193 3.51 -3.20 6.33
CA VAL A 193 2.56 -3.50 7.41
C VAL A 193 1.15 -3.15 6.95
N LYS A 194 0.16 -3.99 7.26
CA LYS A 194 -1.26 -3.74 7.01
C LYS A 194 -2.00 -3.54 8.33
N ALA A 195 -2.89 -2.56 8.37
CA ALA A 195 -3.91 -2.44 9.38
C ALA A 195 -5.30 -2.60 8.75
N VAL A 196 -6.14 -3.47 9.33
CA VAL A 196 -7.47 -3.79 8.79
C VAL A 196 -8.43 -2.60 8.92
N GLY A 197 -8.26 -1.76 9.95
CA GLY A 197 -9.02 -0.53 10.11
C GLY A 197 -10.41 -0.70 10.73
N ALA A 198 -10.77 -1.92 11.15
CA ALA A 198 -12.06 -2.23 11.76
C ALA A 198 -11.93 -3.36 12.79
N ALA A 199 -12.90 -3.45 13.70
CA ALA A 199 -13.13 -4.67 14.45
C ALA A 199 -13.55 -5.78 13.47
N ASN A 200 -12.90 -6.94 13.56
CA ASN A 200 -13.30 -8.12 12.78
C ASN A 200 -14.71 -8.56 13.12
#